data_AF-E9AQQ1-F1
#
_entry.id   AF-E9AQQ1-F1
#
_cell.length_a   1.000
_cell.length_b   1.000
_cell.length_c   1.000
_cell.angle_alpha   90.00
_cell.angle_beta   90.00
_cell.angle_gamma   90.00
#
_symmetry.space_group_name_H-M   'P 1'
#
loop_
_entity.id
_entity.type
_entity.pdbx_description
1 polymer ?
#
loop_
_entity_poly.entity_id
_entity_poly.type
_entity_poly.pdbx_seq_one_letter_code
_entity_poly.pdbx_strand_id
1 'polypeptide(L)'
;MGCNATKAAGKSGEGKTAAERKVAWEKICQNLPRQRTPEDKERRSDLFKKFSQNDTEKLTMEEVYQGCVRILQLDEFTTRLHDIVKRAFNKAKSMANTAGDCQGDDEFVEFLEFRLMLCYIYDYFKLTVMFDEIDTSGNMLVDAKELKAAVPKIGEWGLVIEDPDTVFKQIDDNGSGQVSFNEFASWATARKLDADEEANDSE
;
A
#
# COMPACT_ATOMS: atom_id res chain seq x y z
N MET A 1 5.17 -11.76 53.44
CA MET A 1 4.34 -10.87 52.61
C MET A 1 5.25 -9.77 52.06
N GLY A 2 5.37 -9.67 50.75
CA GLY A 2 6.25 -8.69 50.11
C GLY A 2 6.44 -9.03 48.64
N CYS A 3 5.34 -9.05 47.88
CA CYS A 3 5.38 -9.23 46.44
C CYS A 3 5.95 -7.96 45.81
N ASN A 4 7.20 -8.01 45.36
CA ASN A 4 7.83 -6.95 44.60
C ASN A 4 7.42 -7.11 43.13
N ALA A 5 6.31 -6.49 42.74
CA ALA A 5 5.90 -6.41 41.36
C ALA A 5 6.76 -5.36 40.64
N THR A 6 7.86 -5.81 40.02
CA THR A 6 8.53 -5.01 39.00
C THR A 6 7.57 -4.82 37.83
N LYS A 7 7.01 -3.61 37.74
CA LYS A 7 6.34 -3.08 36.55
C LYS A 7 7.28 -3.26 35.35
N ALA A 8 7.01 -4.25 34.50
CA ALA A 8 7.53 -4.27 33.15
C ALA A 8 6.86 -3.11 32.42
N ALA A 9 7.59 -1.99 32.28
CA ALA A 9 7.26 -0.99 31.28
C ALA A 9 7.46 -1.66 29.91
N GLY A 10 6.36 -2.09 29.29
CA GLY A 10 6.38 -2.50 27.90
C GLY A 10 6.91 -1.36 27.06
N LYS A 11 7.97 -1.62 26.28
CA LYS A 11 8.45 -0.73 25.24
C LYS A 11 7.32 -0.54 24.23
N SER A 12 6.58 0.55 24.39
CA SER A 12 5.64 1.09 23.40
C SER A 12 6.39 2.17 22.65
N GLY A 13 6.59 1.98 21.35
CA GLY A 13 7.04 3.05 20.47
C GLY A 13 8.15 2.67 19.49
N GLU A 14 7.79 2.03 18.38
CA GLU A 14 8.59 2.08 17.13
C GLU A 14 7.72 2.20 15.86
N GLY A 15 6.38 2.27 16.01
CA GLY A 15 5.44 2.41 14.89
C GLY A 15 4.74 3.76 14.89
N LYS A 16 4.43 4.29 13.70
CA LYS A 16 3.53 5.44 13.52
C LYS A 16 2.14 5.07 14.05
N THR A 17 1.41 6.03 14.61
CA THR A 17 0.01 5.88 15.03
C THR A 17 -0.94 6.03 13.84
N ALA A 18 -2.19 5.58 13.97
CA ALA A 18 -3.23 5.77 12.96
C ALA A 18 -3.45 7.26 12.63
N ALA A 19 -3.42 8.13 13.64
CA ALA A 19 -3.57 9.58 13.46
C ALA A 19 -2.40 10.19 12.66
N GLU A 20 -1.16 9.82 12.99
CA GLU A 20 0.02 10.27 12.23
C GLU A 20 -0.01 9.76 10.78
N ARG A 21 -0.39 8.49 10.58
CA ARG A 21 -0.57 7.92 9.23
C ARG A 21 -1.62 8.67 8.43
N LYS A 22 -2.75 9.03 9.03
CA LYS A 22 -3.81 9.79 8.36
C LYS A 22 -3.33 11.15 7.89
N VAL A 23 -2.62 11.91 8.75
CA VAL A 23 -2.06 13.21 8.38
C VAL A 23 -1.00 13.08 7.27
N ALA A 24 -0.12 12.08 7.36
CA ALA A 24 0.85 11.82 6.29
C ALA A 24 0.16 11.42 4.97
N TRP A 25 -0.86 10.57 5.05
CA TRP A 25 -1.62 10.12 3.89
C TRP A 25 -2.33 11.27 3.17
N GLU A 26 -2.94 12.22 3.88
CA GLU A 26 -3.60 13.39 3.28
C GLU A 26 -2.64 14.20 2.38
N LYS A 27 -1.37 14.33 2.78
CA LYS A 27 -0.33 14.96 1.94
C LYS A 27 0.08 14.06 0.77
N ILE A 28 0.30 12.77 1.04
CA ILE A 28 0.87 11.82 0.07
C ILE A 28 -0.12 11.51 -1.06
N CYS A 29 -1.40 11.33 -0.75
CA CYS A 29 -2.41 10.92 -1.73
C CYS A 29 -2.69 11.97 -2.80
N GLN A 30 -2.44 13.26 -2.51
CA GLN A 30 -2.59 14.36 -3.47
C GLN A 30 -1.36 14.51 -4.39
N ASN A 31 -0.19 14.06 -3.92
CA ASN A 31 1.09 14.36 -4.56
C ASN A 31 1.66 13.20 -5.39
N LEU A 32 1.14 11.98 -5.27
CA LEU A 32 1.58 10.82 -6.04
C LEU A 32 1.02 10.83 -7.47
N PRO A 33 1.87 10.92 -8.53
CA PRO A 33 1.43 10.97 -9.92
C PRO A 33 1.12 9.57 -10.47
N ARG A 34 -0.08 9.05 -10.19
CA ARG A 34 -0.49 7.66 -10.52
C ARG A 34 -1.43 7.52 -11.72
N GLN A 35 -2.14 8.59 -12.08
CA GLN A 35 -3.20 8.54 -13.09
C GLN A 35 -2.61 8.40 -14.50
N ARG A 36 -3.42 7.90 -15.43
CA ARG A 36 -3.05 7.77 -16.85
C ARG A 36 -3.29 9.08 -17.64
N THR A 37 -3.15 10.24 -17.00
CA THR A 37 -3.29 11.53 -17.68
C THR A 37 -1.94 12.04 -18.22
N PRO A 38 -1.93 12.92 -19.23
CA PRO A 38 -0.71 13.56 -19.72
C PRO A 38 0.06 14.31 -18.63
N GLU A 39 -0.65 15.00 -17.73
CA GLU A 39 -0.06 15.77 -16.63
C GLU A 39 0.66 14.85 -15.65
N ASP A 40 0.03 13.74 -15.25
CA ASP A 40 0.66 12.76 -14.37
C ASP A 40 1.81 12.01 -15.08
N LYS A 41 1.76 11.85 -16.40
CA LYS A 41 2.87 11.31 -17.18
C LYS A 41 4.09 12.25 -17.16
N GLU A 42 3.89 13.55 -17.33
CA GLU A 42 4.96 14.55 -17.23
C GLU A 42 5.56 14.59 -15.82
N ARG A 43 4.69 14.65 -14.78
CA ARG A 43 5.13 14.59 -13.38
C ARG A 43 5.93 13.34 -13.07
N ARG A 44 5.53 12.17 -13.60
CA ARG A 44 6.31 10.93 -13.47
C ARG A 44 7.66 11.03 -14.17
N SER A 45 7.74 11.65 -15.35
CA SER A 45 9.02 11.84 -16.06
C SER A 45 9.98 12.68 -15.24
N ASP A 46 9.52 13.80 -14.69
CA ASP A 46 10.32 14.65 -13.83
C ASP A 46 10.73 13.94 -12.53
N LEU A 47 9.81 13.17 -11.94
CA LEU A 47 10.09 12.41 -10.72
C LEU A 47 11.13 11.31 -10.98
N PHE A 48 11.00 10.58 -12.09
CA PHE A 48 11.93 9.53 -12.49
C PHE A 48 13.35 10.09 -12.69
N LYS A 49 13.48 11.24 -13.36
CA LYS A 49 14.76 11.95 -13.50
C LYS A 49 15.35 12.37 -12.15
N LYS A 50 14.51 12.87 -11.22
CA LYS A 50 14.98 13.25 -9.88
C LYS A 50 15.43 12.05 -9.05
N PHE A 51 14.89 10.86 -9.30
CA PHE A 51 15.28 9.62 -8.62
C PHE A 51 16.62 9.09 -9.16
N SER A 52 16.87 9.25 -10.46
CA SER A 52 18.10 8.83 -11.11
C SER A 52 19.26 9.76 -10.71
N GLN A 53 20.19 9.27 -9.89
CA GLN A 53 21.37 10.05 -9.50
C GLN A 53 22.46 10.03 -10.58
N ASN A 54 22.39 9.06 -11.50
CA ASN A 54 23.42 8.79 -12.51
C ASN A 54 22.95 9.03 -13.96
N ASP A 55 21.80 9.68 -14.16
CA ASP A 55 21.18 9.96 -15.46
C ASP A 55 20.95 8.68 -16.31
N THR A 56 20.69 7.57 -15.63
CA THR A 56 20.31 6.30 -16.23
C THR A 56 18.82 6.30 -16.59
N GLU A 57 18.47 5.69 -17.72
CA GLU A 57 17.07 5.43 -18.13
C GLU A 57 16.38 4.36 -17.26
N LYS A 58 17.08 3.87 -16.23
CA LYS A 58 16.69 2.79 -15.33
C LYS A 58 16.99 3.18 -13.89
N LEU A 59 16.15 2.76 -12.94
CA LEU A 59 16.33 3.03 -11.52
C LEU A 59 16.64 1.75 -10.74
N THR A 60 17.68 1.77 -9.92
CA THR A 60 17.97 0.70 -8.95
C THR A 60 17.02 0.75 -7.75
N MET A 61 16.91 -0.35 -7.01
CA MET A 61 16.11 -0.38 -5.76
C MET A 61 16.55 0.72 -4.78
N GLU A 62 17.85 0.95 -4.64
CA GLU A 62 18.37 1.98 -3.72
C GLU A 62 18.02 3.39 -4.18
N GLU A 63 18.14 3.70 -5.48
CA GLU A 63 17.72 5.01 -6.02
C GLU A 63 16.22 5.23 -5.82
N VAL A 64 15.41 4.20 -6.05
CA VAL A 64 13.97 4.22 -5.76
C VAL A 64 13.72 4.50 -4.28
N TYR A 65 14.37 3.77 -3.38
CA TYR A 65 14.19 3.95 -1.95
C TYR A 65 14.60 5.35 -1.49
N GLN A 66 15.77 5.83 -1.91
CA GLN A 66 16.24 7.18 -1.60
C GLN A 66 15.32 8.25 -2.17
N GLY A 67 14.78 8.06 -3.38
CA GLY A 67 13.80 8.97 -3.97
C GLY A 67 12.48 8.99 -3.18
N CYS A 68 12.00 7.82 -2.76
CA CYS A 68 10.80 7.68 -1.92
C CYS A 68 10.95 8.40 -0.57
N VAL A 69 12.14 8.37 0.03
CA VAL A 69 12.43 9.09 1.28
C VAL A 69 12.64 10.58 1.03
N ARG A 70 13.58 10.95 0.16
CA ARG A 70 14.06 12.34 0.04
C ARG A 70 13.12 13.24 -0.74
N ILE A 71 12.44 12.71 -1.75
CA ILE A 71 11.62 13.50 -2.68
C ILE A 71 10.14 13.36 -2.34
N LEU A 72 9.67 12.11 -2.14
CA LEU A 72 8.26 11.85 -1.84
C LEU A 72 7.93 11.85 -0.34
N GLN A 73 8.94 11.81 0.54
CA GLN A 73 8.77 11.84 2.00
C GLN A 73 7.81 10.76 2.54
N LEU A 74 7.86 9.57 1.93
CA LEU A 74 6.94 8.47 2.28
C LEU A 74 7.25 7.85 3.65
N ASP A 75 8.41 8.15 4.23
CA ASP A 75 8.81 7.72 5.57
C ASP A 75 8.05 8.47 6.68
N GLU A 76 7.41 9.61 6.35
CA GLU A 76 6.45 10.25 7.24
C GLU A 76 5.30 9.31 7.61
N PHE A 77 4.88 8.47 6.65
CA PHE A 77 3.77 7.51 6.80
C PHE A 77 4.16 6.25 7.57
N THR A 78 5.37 5.72 7.37
CA THR A 78 5.74 4.40 7.92
C THR A 78 7.24 4.26 8.14
N THR A 79 7.60 3.68 9.28
CA THR A 79 8.99 3.31 9.60
C THR A 79 9.48 2.09 8.81
N ARG A 80 8.58 1.39 8.12
CA ARG A 80 8.87 0.18 7.33
C ARG A 80 8.88 0.44 5.82
N LEU A 81 9.15 1.68 5.41
CA LEU A 81 9.08 2.09 4.01
C LEU A 81 9.94 1.20 3.09
N HIS A 82 11.14 0.84 3.54
CA HIS A 82 12.05 -0.01 2.76
C HIS A 82 11.41 -1.34 2.34
N ASP A 83 10.70 -2.02 3.25
CA ASP A 83 10.00 -3.28 2.96
C ASP A 83 8.89 -3.07 1.92
N ILE A 84 8.16 -1.96 2.02
CA ILE A 84 7.04 -1.64 1.13
C ILE A 84 7.57 -1.30 -0.27
N VAL A 85 8.61 -0.48 -0.36
CA VAL A 85 9.28 -0.14 -1.62
C VAL A 85 9.82 -1.40 -2.28
N LYS A 86 10.48 -2.29 -1.53
CA LYS A 86 10.96 -3.58 -2.05
C LYS A 86 9.84 -4.45 -2.63
N ARG A 87 8.71 -4.54 -1.92
CA ARG A 87 7.53 -5.26 -2.41
C ARG A 87 6.94 -4.63 -3.67
N ALA A 88 6.82 -3.31 -3.68
CA ALA A 88 6.30 -2.55 -4.82
C ALA A 88 7.20 -2.73 -6.06
N PHE A 89 8.51 -2.65 -5.88
CA PHE A 89 9.52 -2.86 -6.92
C PHE A 89 9.38 -4.26 -7.54
N ASN A 90 9.36 -5.31 -6.70
CA ASN A 90 9.21 -6.68 -7.19
C ASN A 90 7.86 -6.93 -7.86
N LYS A 91 6.77 -6.35 -7.32
CA LYS A 91 5.43 -6.51 -7.88
C LYS A 91 5.32 -5.81 -9.23
N ALA A 92 5.85 -4.60 -9.37
CA ALA A 92 5.86 -3.85 -10.62
C ALA A 92 6.52 -4.65 -11.76
N LYS A 93 7.69 -5.25 -11.50
CA LYS A 93 8.37 -6.12 -12.47
C LYS A 93 7.55 -7.34 -12.86
N SER A 94 6.92 -8.01 -11.89
CA SER A 94 6.07 -9.19 -12.18
C SER A 94 4.87 -8.85 -13.07
N MET A 95 4.29 -7.65 -12.89
CA MET A 95 3.16 -7.18 -13.68
C MET A 95 3.57 -6.75 -15.09
N ALA A 96 4.76 -6.14 -15.25
CA ALA A 96 5.31 -5.80 -16.56
C ALA A 96 5.62 -7.05 -17.40
N ASN A 97 6.25 -8.08 -16.80
CA ASN A 97 6.56 -9.33 -17.49
C ASN A 97 5.33 -10.13 -17.93
N THR A 98 4.20 -9.99 -17.23
CA THR A 98 2.93 -10.65 -17.59
C THR A 98 2.24 -9.97 -18.77
N ALA A 99 2.50 -8.68 -19.00
CA ALA A 99 1.94 -7.90 -20.12
C ALA A 99 2.64 -8.14 -21.47
N GLY A 100 3.57 -9.08 -21.56
CA GLY A 100 4.10 -9.61 -22.82
C GLY A 100 5.18 -8.78 -23.53
N ASP A 101 5.59 -7.62 -22.99
CA ASP A 101 6.39 -6.64 -23.77
C ASP A 101 7.65 -6.12 -23.05
N CYS A 102 8.14 -6.80 -22.01
CA CYS A 102 9.33 -6.35 -21.28
C CYS A 102 10.26 -7.52 -20.97
N GLN A 103 11.47 -7.49 -21.52
CA GLN A 103 12.58 -8.33 -21.05
C GLN A 103 13.27 -7.56 -19.91
N GLY A 104 12.53 -7.36 -18.82
CA GLY A 104 12.97 -6.53 -17.70
C GLY A 104 14.20 -7.12 -17.01
N ASP A 105 15.20 -6.29 -16.77
CA ASP A 105 16.35 -6.65 -15.94
C ASP A 105 15.90 -6.66 -14.48
N ASP A 106 16.13 -7.78 -13.78
CA ASP A 106 15.67 -7.98 -12.41
C ASP A 106 16.27 -6.98 -11.39
N GLU A 107 17.29 -6.24 -11.78
CA GLU A 107 17.98 -5.29 -10.92
C GLU A 107 17.41 -3.86 -11.01
N PHE A 108 16.55 -3.57 -11.99
CA PHE A 108 16.11 -2.22 -12.30
C PHE A 108 14.58 -2.08 -12.47
N VAL A 109 14.12 -0.84 -12.37
CA VAL A 109 12.76 -0.42 -12.72
C VAL A 109 12.81 0.59 -13.86
N GLU A 110 12.04 0.33 -14.91
CA GLU A 110 11.86 1.19 -16.07
C GLU A 110 10.65 2.13 -15.91
N PHE A 111 10.47 3.06 -16.85
CA PHE A 111 9.46 4.12 -16.71
C PHE A 111 8.02 3.59 -16.57
N LEU A 112 7.68 2.49 -17.25
CA LEU A 112 6.37 1.85 -17.14
C LEU A 112 6.17 1.21 -15.76
N GLU A 113 7.16 0.42 -15.32
CA GLU A 113 7.19 -0.24 -14.01
C GLU A 113 7.16 0.77 -12.87
N PHE A 114 7.81 1.93 -13.05
CA PHE A 114 7.80 3.01 -12.07
C PHE A 114 6.38 3.49 -11.76
N ARG A 115 5.52 3.64 -12.80
CA ARG A 115 4.11 3.98 -12.57
C ARG A 115 3.40 2.89 -11.76
N LEU A 116 3.60 1.61 -12.11
CA LEU A 116 2.97 0.48 -11.41
C LEU A 116 3.41 0.41 -9.94
N MET A 117 4.69 0.65 -9.67
CA MET A 117 5.24 0.73 -8.33
C MET A 117 4.60 1.86 -7.52
N LEU A 118 4.45 3.06 -8.10
CA LEU A 118 3.75 4.18 -7.43
C LEU A 118 2.29 3.85 -7.14
N CYS A 119 1.59 3.17 -8.06
CA CYS A 119 0.23 2.68 -7.81
C CYS A 119 0.20 1.68 -6.63
N TYR A 120 1.12 0.72 -6.61
CA TYR A 120 1.20 -0.25 -5.52
C TYR A 120 1.41 0.41 -4.15
N ILE A 121 2.34 1.37 -4.07
CA ILE A 121 2.60 2.12 -2.84
C ILE A 121 1.35 2.90 -2.41
N TYR A 122 0.69 3.58 -3.36
CA TYR A 122 -0.55 4.30 -3.10
C TYR A 122 -1.62 3.38 -2.53
N ASP A 123 -1.87 2.24 -3.18
CA ASP A 123 -2.90 1.30 -2.74
C ASP A 123 -2.55 0.67 -1.39
N TYR A 124 -1.29 0.33 -1.14
CA TYR A 124 -0.84 -0.16 0.17
C TYR A 124 -1.10 0.87 1.28
N PHE A 125 -0.75 2.14 1.05
CA PHE A 125 -0.91 3.21 2.03
C PHE A 125 -2.39 3.49 2.28
N LYS A 126 -3.18 3.58 1.19
CA LYS A 126 -4.63 3.69 1.23
C LYS A 126 -5.21 2.57 2.10
N LEU A 127 -4.91 1.31 1.79
CA LEU A 127 -5.40 0.14 2.54
C LEU A 127 -4.95 0.14 4.00
N THR A 128 -3.77 0.64 4.31
CA THR A 128 -3.28 0.76 5.70
C THR A 128 -4.12 1.75 6.50
N VAL A 129 -4.41 2.94 5.94
CA VAL A 129 -5.29 3.92 6.58
C VAL A 129 -6.70 3.36 6.74
N MET A 130 -7.16 2.60 5.74
CA MET A 130 -8.45 1.91 5.82
C MET A 130 -8.49 0.96 7.01
N PHE A 131 -7.49 0.09 7.09
CA PHE A 131 -7.40 -0.93 8.11
C PHE A 131 -7.37 -0.31 9.51
N ASP A 132 -6.64 0.79 9.69
CA ASP A 132 -6.64 1.56 10.94
C ASP A 132 -8.02 2.13 11.32
N GLU A 133 -8.86 2.43 10.34
CA GLU A 133 -10.22 2.93 10.59
C GLU A 133 -11.24 1.82 10.86
N ILE A 134 -10.89 0.58 10.52
CA ILE A 134 -11.69 -0.64 10.73
C ILE A 134 -11.32 -1.29 12.07
N ASP A 135 -10.02 -1.41 12.37
CA ASP A 135 -9.49 -1.94 13.63
C ASP A 135 -9.72 -0.94 14.77
N THR A 136 -10.92 -0.98 15.34
CA THR A 136 -11.31 -0.15 16.48
C THR A 136 -10.64 -0.62 17.78
N SER A 137 -10.21 -1.88 17.82
CA SER A 137 -9.56 -2.48 18.98
C SER A 137 -8.08 -2.10 19.12
N GLY A 138 -7.43 -1.72 18.00
CA GLY A 138 -6.02 -1.38 17.92
C GLY A 138 -5.08 -2.57 18.06
N ASN A 139 -5.57 -3.80 17.81
CA ASN A 139 -4.79 -5.03 17.93
C ASN A 139 -4.10 -5.44 16.61
N MET A 140 -4.22 -4.61 15.56
CA MET A 140 -3.74 -4.84 14.19
C MET A 140 -4.38 -6.07 13.50
N LEU A 141 -5.56 -6.47 13.96
CA LEU A 141 -6.39 -7.54 13.43
C LEU A 141 -7.82 -7.03 13.33
N VAL A 142 -8.59 -7.54 12.38
CA VAL A 142 -10.00 -7.17 12.20
C VAL A 142 -10.86 -8.38 12.50
N ASP A 143 -11.74 -8.27 13.49
CA ASP A 143 -12.73 -9.31 13.75
C ASP A 143 -14.00 -9.14 12.88
N ALA A 144 -14.88 -10.14 12.90
CA ALA A 144 -16.10 -10.12 12.10
C ALA A 144 -17.06 -8.97 12.46
N LYS A 145 -17.04 -8.49 13.70
CA LYS A 145 -17.88 -7.35 14.13
C LYS A 145 -17.31 -6.04 13.61
N GLU A 146 -15.99 -5.88 13.68
CA GLU A 146 -15.26 -4.73 13.14
C GLU A 146 -15.45 -4.62 11.63
N LEU A 147 -15.31 -5.73 10.89
CA LEU A 147 -15.56 -5.74 9.45
C LEU A 147 -17.01 -5.35 9.12
N LYS A 148 -18.00 -5.91 9.83
CA LYS A 148 -19.42 -5.57 9.66
C LYS A 148 -19.70 -4.09 9.90
N ALA A 149 -19.13 -3.53 10.96
CA ALA A 149 -19.29 -2.11 11.27
C ALA A 149 -18.65 -1.20 10.21
N ALA A 150 -17.58 -1.68 9.56
CA ALA A 150 -16.86 -0.96 8.53
C ALA A 150 -17.47 -1.02 7.12
N VAL A 151 -18.47 -1.86 6.87
CA VAL A 151 -19.09 -2.03 5.53
C VAL A 151 -19.43 -0.69 4.84
N PRO A 152 -20.08 0.29 5.49
CA PRO A 152 -20.36 1.58 4.85
C PRO A 152 -19.10 2.32 4.43
N LYS A 153 -18.06 2.33 5.29
CA LYS A 153 -16.76 2.94 4.98
C LYS A 153 -16.06 2.22 3.84
N ILE A 154 -16.13 0.88 3.81
CA ILE A 154 -15.57 0.09 2.72
C ILE A 154 -16.27 0.42 1.38
N GLY A 155 -17.58 0.66 1.43
CA GLY A 155 -18.38 1.14 0.30
C GLY A 155 -17.94 2.51 -0.24
N GLU A 156 -17.67 3.49 0.64
CA GLU A 156 -17.15 4.82 0.24
C GLU A 156 -15.83 4.73 -0.53
N TRP A 157 -15.09 3.64 -0.36
CA TRP A 157 -13.80 3.42 -0.98
C TRP A 157 -13.88 2.72 -2.35
N GLY A 158 -15.08 2.34 -2.78
CA GLY A 158 -15.37 1.68 -4.04
C GLY A 158 -15.45 0.16 -3.95
N LEU A 159 -15.44 -0.43 -2.74
CA LEU A 159 -15.59 -1.87 -2.54
C LEU A 159 -16.96 -2.16 -1.94
N VAL A 160 -17.83 -2.81 -2.71
CA VAL A 160 -19.16 -3.19 -2.24
C VAL A 160 -19.08 -4.53 -1.51
N ILE A 161 -19.56 -4.56 -0.26
CA ILE A 161 -19.72 -5.77 0.53
C ILE A 161 -21.22 -6.00 0.73
N GLU A 162 -21.78 -6.97 0.01
CA GLU A 162 -23.19 -7.35 0.14
C GLU A 162 -23.45 -8.26 1.34
N ASP A 163 -22.58 -9.24 1.55
CA ASP A 163 -22.63 -10.17 2.69
C ASP A 163 -21.30 -10.13 3.47
N PRO A 164 -21.25 -9.38 4.58
CA PRO A 164 -20.03 -9.24 5.38
C PRO A 164 -19.57 -10.55 6.03
N ASP A 165 -20.48 -11.48 6.36
CA ASP A 165 -20.11 -12.77 6.95
C ASP A 165 -19.44 -13.67 5.91
N THR A 166 -19.96 -13.68 4.69
CA THR A 166 -19.34 -14.40 3.58
C THR A 166 -18.01 -13.76 3.18
N VAL A 167 -17.95 -12.44 3.09
CA VAL A 167 -16.70 -11.73 2.78
C VAL A 167 -15.65 -11.95 3.87
N PHE A 168 -16.03 -11.92 5.15
CA PHE A 168 -15.09 -12.21 6.25
C PHE A 168 -14.42 -13.58 6.06
N LYS A 169 -15.22 -14.63 5.79
CA LYS A 169 -14.70 -15.98 5.55
C LYS A 169 -13.85 -16.10 4.30
N GLN A 170 -14.09 -15.27 3.28
CA GLN A 170 -13.24 -15.21 2.08
C GLN A 170 -11.88 -14.57 2.38
N ILE A 171 -11.84 -13.61 3.30
CA ILE A 171 -10.62 -12.89 3.63
C ILE A 171 -9.78 -13.68 4.66
N ASP A 172 -10.42 -14.30 5.66
CA ASP A 172 -9.78 -15.15 6.69
C ASP A 172 -9.37 -16.52 6.11
N ASP A 173 -8.45 -16.48 5.14
CA ASP A 173 -7.94 -17.64 4.39
C ASP A 173 -7.26 -18.67 5.32
N ASN A 174 -6.61 -18.19 6.38
CA ASN A 174 -5.94 -19.06 7.35
C ASN A 174 -6.89 -19.63 8.43
N GLY A 175 -8.15 -19.18 8.49
CA GLY A 175 -9.17 -19.65 9.43
C GLY A 175 -8.88 -19.31 10.90
N SER A 176 -8.14 -18.22 11.17
CA SER A 176 -7.79 -17.78 12.52
C SER A 176 -8.97 -17.17 13.27
N GLY A 177 -10.05 -16.82 12.56
CA GLY A 177 -11.18 -16.08 13.10
C GLY A 177 -10.91 -14.58 13.22
N GLN A 178 -9.78 -14.10 12.68
CA GLN A 178 -9.42 -12.69 12.61
C GLN A 178 -8.73 -12.41 11.26
N VAL A 179 -9.00 -11.24 10.68
CA VAL A 179 -8.39 -10.82 9.43
C VAL A 179 -7.14 -10.01 9.71
N SER A 180 -5.99 -10.47 9.23
CA SER A 180 -4.75 -9.70 9.24
C SER A 180 -4.73 -8.64 8.14
N PHE A 181 -3.88 -7.63 8.29
CA PHE A 181 -3.67 -6.62 7.25
C PHE A 181 -3.28 -7.23 5.90
N ASN A 182 -2.44 -8.28 5.88
CA ASN A 182 -2.01 -8.90 4.62
C ASN A 182 -3.18 -9.59 3.89
N GLU A 183 -4.06 -10.26 4.63
CA GLU A 183 -5.26 -10.90 4.07
C GLU A 183 -6.22 -9.86 3.51
N PHE A 184 -6.50 -8.81 4.30
CA PHE A 184 -7.34 -7.70 3.86
C PHE A 184 -6.77 -7.02 2.61
N ALA A 185 -5.47 -6.73 2.60
CA ALA A 185 -4.82 -6.06 1.47
C ALA A 185 -4.81 -6.93 0.22
N SER A 186 -4.59 -8.24 0.36
CA SER A 186 -4.65 -9.20 -0.76
C SER A 186 -6.05 -9.21 -1.40
N TRP A 187 -7.09 -9.36 -0.58
CA TRP A 187 -8.48 -9.36 -1.02
C TRP A 187 -8.87 -8.04 -1.71
N ALA A 188 -8.54 -6.90 -1.09
CA ALA A 188 -8.90 -5.59 -1.60
C ALA A 188 -8.16 -5.25 -2.91
N THR A 189 -6.89 -5.66 -3.02
CA THR A 189 -6.09 -5.44 -4.24
C THR A 189 -6.63 -6.28 -5.39
N ALA A 190 -7.01 -7.54 -5.16
CA ALA A 190 -7.61 -8.39 -6.19
C ALA A 190 -8.90 -7.74 -6.75
N ARG A 191 -9.81 -7.32 -5.85
CA ARG A 191 -11.07 -6.65 -6.23
C ARG A 191 -10.87 -5.32 -6.96
N LYS A 192 -9.84 -4.56 -6.62
CA LYS A 192 -9.50 -3.30 -7.31
C LYS A 192 -8.90 -3.53 -8.68
N LEU A 193 -8.04 -4.54 -8.84
CA LEU A 193 -7.46 -4.88 -10.14
C LEU A 193 -8.54 -5.35 -11.11
N ASP A 194 -9.50 -6.16 -10.66
CA ASP A 194 -10.64 -6.57 -11.48
C ASP A 194 -11.45 -5.34 -11.97
N ALA A 195 -11.67 -4.34 -11.11
CA ALA A 195 -12.40 -3.12 -11.46
C ALA A 195 -11.62 -2.16 -12.39
N ASP A 196 -10.30 -2.08 -12.23
CA ASP A 196 -9.44 -1.24 -13.10
C ASP A 196 -9.21 -1.91 -14.48
N GLU A 197 -9.30 -3.24 -14.59
CA GLU A 197 -9.25 -3.97 -15.86
C GLU A 197 -10.54 -3.83 -16.66
N GLU A 198 -11.73 -3.92 -16.04
CA GLU A 198 -13.01 -3.69 -16.73
C GLU A 198 -13.16 -2.26 -17.27
N ALA A 199 -12.57 -1.26 -16.59
CA ALA A 199 -12.52 0.10 -17.10
C ALA A 199 -11.57 0.27 -18.30
N ASN A 200 -10.64 -0.66 -18.49
CA ASN A 200 -9.57 -0.61 -19.50
C ASN A 200 -10.02 -1.14 -20.87
N ASP A 201 -11.19 -1.77 -20.97
CA ASP A 201 -11.82 -2.22 -22.23
C ASP A 201 -12.74 -1.16 -22.87
N SER A 202 -12.80 0.05 -22.30
CA SER A 202 -13.73 1.11 -22.72
C SER A 202 -13.13 2.37 -23.34
N GLU A 203 -11.82 2.38 -23.69
CA GLU A 203 -11.22 3.44 -24.54
C GLU A 203 -10.39 2.89 -25.69
#